data_AF-A0A1F9GL92-F1
#
_entry.id   AF-A0A1F9GL92-F1
#
_cell.length_a   1.000
_cell.length_b   1.000
_cell.length_c   1.000
_cell.angle_alpha   90.00
_cell.angle_beta   90.00
_cell.angle_gamma   90.00
#
_symmetry.space_group_name_H-M   'P 1'
#
loop_
_entity.id
_entity.type
_entity.pdbx_description
1 polymer ?
#
loop_
_entity_poly.entity_id
_entity_poly.type
_entity_poly.pdbx_seq_one_letter_code
_entity_poly.pdbx_strand_id
1 'polypeptide(L)'
;MAYVEVLNGPEVGKKASITQETFFLGRDANNHLVLSDRTVSRKHAVINKVEGNFMVSDLKSLKGLLVNGSKMDEALLEDGDEIAVGAVRVRFHLREDQSVSFARKKSKTKQFIASISLLGVLLVGGGLYHYRGGIKGWLFSPTVDVSEIRRQYEQGVESFNTRQDTDAAQKAWLKVLELDPNKTTVFAKKAAKLLESVGEK
;
A
#
# COMPACT_ATOMS: atom_id res chain seq x y z
N MET A 1 1.88 -0.30 -22.17
CA MET A 1 1.15 -1.59 -22.01
C MET A 1 1.72 -2.32 -20.81
N ALA A 2 1.06 -3.31 -20.21
CA ALA A 2 1.64 -4.11 -19.11
C ALA A 2 1.32 -5.60 -19.28
N TYR A 3 2.13 -6.47 -18.69
CA TYR A 3 1.88 -7.91 -18.64
C TYR A 3 2.43 -8.52 -17.35
N VAL A 4 1.99 -9.73 -17.06
CA VAL A 4 2.52 -10.54 -15.97
C VAL A 4 3.13 -11.84 -16.49
N GLU A 5 4.18 -12.32 -15.84
CA GLU A 5 4.88 -13.57 -16.15
C GLU A 5 4.89 -14.49 -14.92
N VAL A 6 4.44 -15.74 -15.09
CA VAL A 6 4.45 -16.73 -14.00
C VAL A 6 5.86 -17.29 -13.82
N LEU A 7 6.39 -17.23 -12.60
CA LEU A 7 7.78 -17.59 -12.29
C LEU A 7 7.95 -19.02 -11.78
N ASN A 8 6.88 -19.64 -11.27
CA ASN A 8 6.91 -21.01 -10.75
C ASN A 8 5.51 -21.65 -10.79
N GLY A 9 5.44 -22.92 -10.40
CA GLY A 9 4.19 -23.69 -10.40
C GLY A 9 3.83 -24.25 -11.78
N PRO A 10 2.61 -24.79 -11.93
CA PRO A 10 2.21 -25.51 -13.15
C PRO A 10 2.21 -24.63 -14.41
N GLU A 11 1.96 -23.32 -14.26
CA GLU A 11 1.88 -22.37 -15.36
C GLU A 11 3.18 -21.56 -15.58
N VAL A 12 4.33 -22.02 -15.07
CA VAL A 12 5.62 -21.31 -15.22
C VAL A 12 5.92 -20.91 -16.66
N GLY A 13 6.41 -19.68 -16.85
CA GLY A 13 6.71 -19.08 -18.16
C GLY A 13 5.49 -18.51 -18.90
N LYS A 14 4.27 -18.76 -18.42
CA LYS A 14 3.06 -18.17 -19.00
C LYS A 14 3.09 -16.65 -18.84
N LYS A 15 2.84 -15.93 -19.94
CA LYS A 15 2.71 -14.48 -19.97
C LYS A 15 1.26 -14.09 -20.27
N ALA A 16 0.72 -13.14 -19.52
CA ALA A 16 -0.62 -12.61 -19.74
C ALA A 16 -0.61 -11.09 -19.79
N SER A 17 -1.08 -10.53 -20.91
CA SER A 17 -1.18 -9.08 -21.10
C SER A 17 -2.32 -8.50 -20.28
N ILE A 18 -2.05 -7.40 -19.57
CA ILE A 18 -3.04 -6.62 -18.84
C ILE A 18 -3.59 -5.57 -19.79
N THR A 19 -4.66 -5.93 -20.51
CA THR A 19 -5.30 -5.07 -21.51
C THR A 19 -6.52 -4.35 -20.96
N GLN A 20 -7.18 -4.92 -19.95
CA GLN A 20 -8.39 -4.40 -19.33
C GLN A 20 -8.05 -3.49 -18.14
N GLU A 21 -9.02 -2.67 -17.72
CA GLU A 21 -8.91 -1.86 -16.51
C GLU A 21 -8.85 -2.73 -15.25
N THR A 22 -9.49 -3.90 -15.26
CA THR A 22 -9.53 -4.84 -14.14
C THR A 22 -9.07 -6.22 -14.61
N PHE A 23 -8.00 -6.73 -14.01
CA PHE A 23 -7.37 -7.99 -14.38
C PHE A 23 -7.29 -8.94 -13.18
N PHE A 24 -8.17 -9.94 -13.13
CA PHE A 24 -8.19 -10.98 -12.10
C PHE A 24 -7.13 -12.09 -12.25
N LEU A 25 -6.60 -12.52 -11.11
CA LEU A 25 -5.71 -13.67 -10.96
C LEU A 25 -6.29 -14.64 -9.92
N GLY A 26 -6.26 -15.94 -10.22
CA GLY A 26 -6.72 -16.96 -9.27
C GLY A 26 -6.89 -18.33 -9.91
N ARG A 27 -7.34 -19.30 -9.11
CA ARG A 27 -7.51 -20.69 -9.57
C ARG A 27 -8.78 -20.94 -10.39
N ASP A 28 -9.77 -20.07 -10.23
CA ASP A 28 -11.02 -20.19 -11.00
C ASP A 28 -10.75 -19.97 -12.49
N ALA A 29 -11.41 -20.76 -13.35
CA ALA A 29 -11.24 -20.70 -14.79
C ALA A 29 -11.72 -19.38 -15.40
N ASN A 30 -12.54 -18.61 -14.67
CA ASN A 30 -13.04 -17.31 -15.12
C ASN A 30 -12.06 -16.15 -14.89
N ASN A 31 -10.88 -16.39 -14.31
CA ASN A 31 -9.86 -15.35 -14.17
C ASN A 31 -9.08 -15.15 -15.47
N HIS A 32 -8.58 -13.93 -15.68
CA HIS A 32 -7.73 -13.63 -16.84
C HIS A 32 -6.39 -14.35 -16.75
N LEU A 33 -5.80 -14.43 -15.54
CA LEU A 33 -4.71 -15.36 -15.27
C LEU A 33 -5.20 -16.48 -14.35
N VAL A 34 -5.46 -17.63 -14.97
CA VAL A 34 -5.75 -18.89 -14.26
C VAL A 34 -4.45 -19.51 -13.77
N LEU A 35 -4.39 -19.79 -12.46
CA LEU A 35 -3.27 -20.44 -11.76
C LEU A 35 -3.79 -21.68 -11.02
N SER A 36 -3.48 -22.88 -11.51
CA SER A 36 -4.16 -24.12 -11.07
C SER A 36 -3.76 -24.63 -9.69
N ASP A 37 -2.75 -24.02 -9.05
CA ASP A 37 -2.24 -24.44 -7.76
C ASP A 37 -3.28 -24.37 -6.63
N ARG A 38 -3.38 -25.44 -5.83
CA ARG A 38 -4.41 -25.60 -4.78
C ARG A 38 -4.34 -24.54 -3.67
N THR A 39 -3.17 -23.95 -3.43
CA THR A 39 -2.98 -22.89 -2.45
C THR A 39 -3.50 -21.54 -2.92
N VAL A 40 -3.80 -21.42 -4.22
CA VAL A 40 -4.39 -20.23 -4.82
C VAL A 40 -5.91 -20.26 -4.64
N SER A 41 -6.46 -19.21 -4.02
CA SER A 41 -7.91 -18.96 -3.96
C SER A 41 -8.53 -18.87 -5.36
N ARG A 42 -9.83 -19.20 -5.46
CA ARG A 42 -10.60 -19.12 -6.72
C ARG A 42 -10.50 -17.74 -7.37
N LYS A 43 -10.80 -16.68 -6.63
CA LYS A 43 -10.48 -15.29 -6.99
C LYS A 43 -9.48 -14.82 -5.93
N HIS A 44 -8.22 -14.70 -6.29
CA HIS A 44 -7.15 -14.47 -5.32
C HIS A 44 -6.80 -13.00 -5.22
N ALA A 45 -6.50 -12.40 -6.36
CA ALA A 45 -6.10 -11.01 -6.45
C ALA A 45 -6.66 -10.37 -7.71
N VAL A 46 -6.67 -9.05 -7.72
CA VAL A 46 -7.05 -8.24 -8.88
C VAL A 46 -6.00 -7.16 -9.10
N ILE A 47 -5.62 -6.94 -10.35
CA ILE A 47 -4.81 -5.79 -10.75
C ILE A 47 -5.74 -4.79 -11.43
N ASN A 48 -5.86 -3.60 -10.85
CA ASN A 48 -6.61 -2.49 -11.42
C ASN A 48 -5.65 -1.47 -12.04
N LYS A 49 -6.02 -0.96 -13.21
CA LYS A 49 -5.34 0.15 -13.86
C LYS A 49 -6.04 1.46 -13.46
N VAL A 50 -5.36 2.32 -12.71
CA VAL A 50 -5.89 3.59 -12.18
C VAL A 50 -4.95 4.72 -12.57
N GLU A 51 -5.45 5.69 -13.34
CA GLU A 51 -4.68 6.89 -13.75
C GLU A 51 -3.32 6.58 -14.39
N GLY A 52 -3.23 5.47 -15.14
CA GLY A 52 -1.98 5.04 -15.79
C GLY A 52 -1.05 4.23 -14.89
N ASN A 53 -1.38 4.07 -13.61
CA ASN A 53 -0.68 3.18 -12.68
C ASN A 53 -1.41 1.83 -12.56
N PHE A 54 -0.72 0.85 -11.98
CA PHE A 54 -1.26 -0.48 -11.74
C PHE A 54 -1.26 -0.77 -10.25
N MET A 55 -2.39 -1.17 -9.69
CA MET A 55 -2.54 -1.49 -8.28
C MET A 55 -3.05 -2.91 -8.15
N VAL A 56 -2.38 -3.73 -7.35
CA VAL A 56 -2.84 -5.08 -7.02
C VAL A 56 -3.55 -5.08 -5.67
N SER A 57 -4.68 -5.78 -5.55
CA SER A 57 -5.45 -5.93 -4.32
C SER A 57 -5.76 -7.40 -4.04
N ASP A 58 -5.67 -7.82 -2.78
CA ASP A 58 -6.09 -9.14 -2.30
C ASP A 58 -7.63 -9.22 -2.24
N LEU A 59 -8.20 -10.32 -2.75
CA LEU A 59 -9.65 -10.57 -2.73
C LEU A 59 -10.05 -11.47 -1.56
N LYS A 60 -9.51 -11.19 -0.37
CA LYS A 60 -9.69 -12.00 0.85
C LYS A 60 -9.24 -13.45 0.62
N SER A 61 -8.06 -13.61 0.05
CA SER A 61 -7.51 -14.93 -0.24
C SER A 61 -7.10 -15.65 1.05
N LEU A 62 -6.99 -16.98 0.98
CA LEU A 62 -6.68 -17.79 2.17
C LEU A 62 -5.25 -17.55 2.69
N LYS A 63 -4.30 -17.32 1.76
CA LYS A 63 -2.88 -17.12 2.10
C LYS A 63 -2.48 -15.63 2.14
N GLY A 64 -3.36 -14.75 1.64
CA GLY A 64 -3.08 -13.36 1.42
C GLY A 64 -2.20 -13.14 0.18
N LEU A 65 -2.05 -11.87 -0.17
CA LEU A 65 -1.19 -11.38 -1.22
C LEU A 65 0.16 -10.95 -0.63
N LEU A 66 1.25 -11.32 -1.28
CA LEU A 66 2.56 -10.77 -0.96
C LEU A 66 3.13 -10.05 -2.18
N VAL A 67 3.74 -8.89 -1.96
CA VAL A 67 4.48 -8.14 -2.98
C VAL A 67 5.91 -7.96 -2.48
N ASN A 68 6.88 -8.45 -3.26
CA ASN A 68 8.30 -8.47 -2.92
C ASN A 68 8.56 -9.07 -1.52
N GLY A 69 7.84 -10.15 -1.18
CA GLY A 69 7.95 -10.86 0.09
C GLY A 69 7.22 -10.24 1.28
N SER A 70 6.62 -9.05 1.12
CA SER A 70 5.83 -8.40 2.17
C SER A 70 4.35 -8.63 1.98
N LYS A 71 3.63 -9.02 3.03
CA LYS A 71 2.17 -9.24 2.98
C LYS A 71 1.44 -7.90 2.87
N MET A 72 0.58 -7.75 1.87
CA MET A 72 -0.15 -6.52 1.58
C MET A 72 -1.63 -6.82 1.34
N ASP A 73 -2.51 -5.90 1.73
CA ASP A 73 -3.92 -5.93 1.31
C ASP A 73 -4.06 -5.32 -0.10
N GLU A 74 -3.31 -4.25 -0.37
CA GLU A 74 -3.22 -3.60 -1.68
C GLU A 74 -1.81 -3.04 -1.91
N ALA A 75 -1.33 -2.94 -3.14
CA ALA A 75 -0.03 -2.32 -3.46
C ALA A 75 0.02 -1.72 -4.87
N LEU A 76 0.68 -0.57 -5.01
CA LEU A 76 1.06 -0.03 -6.30
C LEU A 76 2.19 -0.87 -6.90
N LEU A 77 2.08 -1.25 -8.17
CA LEU A 77 3.04 -2.08 -8.88
C LEU A 77 4.02 -1.25 -9.70
N GLU A 78 5.31 -1.55 -9.53
CA GLU A 78 6.40 -1.08 -10.37
C GLU A 78 6.92 -2.20 -11.28
N ASP A 79 7.59 -1.83 -12.37
CA ASP A 79 8.19 -2.80 -13.29
C ASP A 79 9.18 -3.71 -12.54
N GLY A 80 9.01 -5.02 -12.71
CA GLY A 80 9.85 -6.04 -12.07
C GLY A 80 9.32 -6.58 -10.74
N ASP A 81 8.27 -5.98 -10.17
CA ASP A 81 7.70 -6.42 -8.89
C ASP A 81 7.24 -7.87 -8.93
N GLU A 82 7.52 -8.60 -7.84
CA GLU A 82 7.11 -9.99 -7.67
C GLU A 82 5.89 -10.08 -6.76
N ILE A 83 4.82 -10.66 -7.30
CA ILE A 83 3.55 -10.89 -6.65
C ILE A 83 3.44 -12.37 -6.32
N ALA A 84 3.30 -12.72 -5.04
CA ALA A 84 2.99 -14.07 -4.63
C ALA A 84 1.50 -14.22 -4.28
N VAL A 85 0.87 -15.22 -4.89
CA VAL A 85 -0.50 -15.65 -4.63
C VAL A 85 -0.46 -17.12 -4.25
N GLY A 86 -0.66 -17.43 -2.97
CA GLY A 86 -0.41 -18.77 -2.45
C GLY A 86 1.06 -19.18 -2.62
N ALA A 87 1.30 -20.34 -3.23
CA ALA A 87 2.65 -20.83 -3.55
C ALA A 87 3.17 -20.35 -4.91
N VAL A 88 2.33 -19.69 -5.72
CA VAL A 88 2.67 -19.23 -7.06
C VAL A 88 3.18 -17.79 -7.01
N ARG A 89 4.24 -17.51 -7.75
CA ARG A 89 4.89 -16.22 -7.91
C ARG A 89 4.76 -15.75 -9.35
N VAL A 90 4.47 -14.48 -9.49
CA VAL A 90 4.19 -13.81 -10.75
C VAL A 90 4.97 -12.50 -10.78
N ARG A 91 5.67 -12.20 -11.87
CA ARG A 91 6.36 -10.92 -12.04
C ARG A 91 5.53 -9.97 -12.88
N PHE A 92 5.40 -8.73 -12.44
CA PHE A 92 4.78 -7.66 -13.19
C PHE A 92 5.80 -6.96 -14.10
N HIS A 93 5.37 -6.62 -15.31
CA HIS A 93 6.17 -5.89 -16.28
C HIS A 93 5.41 -4.73 -16.92
N LEU A 94 6.06 -3.57 -16.96
CA LEU A 94 5.58 -2.38 -17.66
C LEU A 94 6.28 -2.31 -19.04
N ARG A 95 5.50 -2.41 -20.12
CA ARG A 95 5.95 -2.07 -21.48
C ARG A 95 5.78 -0.57 -21.68
N GLU A 96 6.88 0.16 -21.76
CA GLU A 96 6.88 1.51 -22.35
C GLU A 96 6.40 1.40 -23.80
N ASP A 97 5.36 2.17 -24.14
CA ASP A 97 5.00 2.37 -25.53
C ASP A 97 6.11 3.19 -26.18
N GLN A 98 6.79 2.60 -27.16
CA GLN A 98 7.90 3.23 -27.89
C GLN A 98 7.45 4.38 -28.82
N SER A 99 6.16 4.75 -28.84
CA SER A 99 5.63 5.75 -29.77
C SER A 99 5.44 7.17 -29.23
N VAL A 100 5.74 7.48 -27.96
CA VAL A 100 5.74 8.88 -27.50
C VAL A 100 6.91 9.18 -26.56
N SER A 101 8.08 9.34 -27.16
CA SER A 101 9.24 9.99 -26.55
C SER A 101 8.97 11.49 -26.36
N PHE A 102 8.31 11.87 -25.26
CA PHE A 102 8.49 13.19 -24.67
C PHE A 102 8.73 13.04 -23.16
N ALA A 103 10.02 13.04 -22.81
CA ALA A 103 10.57 13.45 -21.53
C ALA A 103 9.96 12.85 -20.24
N ARG A 104 10.14 11.54 -19.99
CA ARG A 104 10.14 11.03 -18.61
C ARG A 104 11.51 11.27 -17.99
N LYS A 105 11.65 12.39 -17.27
CA LYS A 105 12.82 12.68 -16.42
C LYS A 105 12.98 11.53 -15.41
N LYS A 106 14.14 10.86 -15.41
CA LYS A 106 14.52 9.80 -14.46
C LYS A 106 14.38 10.31 -13.01
N SER A 107 13.41 9.80 -12.25
CA SER A 107 13.35 9.98 -10.80
C SER A 107 13.92 8.74 -10.13
N LYS A 108 14.92 8.93 -9.26
CA LYS A 108 15.35 7.92 -8.29
C LYS A 108 14.22 7.70 -7.28
N THR A 109 13.31 6.76 -7.55
CA THR A 109 12.24 6.39 -6.61
C THR A 109 12.57 5.05 -5.96
N LYS A 110 13.33 5.10 -4.86
CA LYS A 110 13.30 4.09 -3.79
C LYS A 110 12.59 4.73 -2.60
N GLN A 111 11.28 4.94 -2.71
CA GLN A 111 10.44 5.45 -1.62
C GLN A 111 9.00 4.95 -1.78
N PHE A 112 8.75 3.65 -1.61
CA PHE A 112 7.38 3.13 -1.50
C PHE A 112 7.28 1.90 -0.58
N ILE A 113 7.84 1.98 0.63
CA ILE A 113 7.55 1.01 1.71
C ILE A 113 6.67 1.64 2.83
N ALA A 114 6.30 2.92 2.74
CA ALA A 114 5.56 3.60 3.80
C ALA A 114 4.03 3.70 3.61
N SER A 115 3.49 3.31 2.45
CA SER A 115 2.16 3.76 2.03
C SER A 115 1.01 2.77 2.32
N ILE A 116 1.29 1.50 2.62
CA ILE A 116 0.28 0.45 2.88
C ILE A 116 0.29 0.09 4.37
N SER A 117 0.10 1.10 5.20
CA SER A 117 -0.39 0.92 6.58
C SER A 117 -1.49 1.92 6.91
N LEU A 118 -2.08 2.54 5.87
CA LEU A 118 -3.09 3.58 6.01
C LEU A 118 -4.49 3.16 5.54
N LEU A 119 -4.62 2.05 4.79
CA LEU A 119 -5.91 1.53 4.29
C LEU A 119 -6.54 0.42 5.15
N GLY A 120 -5.90 0.04 6.25
CA GLY A 120 -6.45 -0.89 7.25
C GLY A 120 -7.29 -0.24 8.37
N VAL A 121 -7.56 1.08 8.30
CA VAL A 121 -8.34 1.80 9.33
C VAL A 121 -9.69 2.32 8.80
N LEU A 122 -9.95 2.28 7.49
CA LEU A 122 -11.17 2.81 6.88
C LEU A 122 -12.21 1.74 6.47
N LEU A 123 -12.10 0.51 6.96
CA LEU A 123 -13.15 -0.52 6.83
C LEU A 123 -13.67 -1.06 8.17
N VAL A 124 -13.60 -0.24 9.23
CA VAL A 124 -14.43 -0.40 10.44
C VAL A 124 -15.35 0.82 10.66
N GLY A 125 -15.23 1.90 9.87
CA GLY A 125 -15.83 3.21 10.21
C GLY A 125 -16.85 3.83 9.24
N GLY A 126 -17.30 3.16 8.17
CA GLY A 126 -18.05 3.87 7.12
C GLY A 126 -19.05 3.05 6.32
N GLY A 127 -19.53 1.92 6.85
CA GLY A 127 -20.42 1.02 6.14
C GLY A 127 -21.66 0.62 6.93
N LEU A 128 -22.18 1.48 7.81
CA LEU A 128 -23.58 1.45 8.24
C LEU A 128 -23.94 2.74 9.00
N TYR A 129 -24.13 3.84 8.27
CA TYR A 129 -24.80 5.02 8.81
C TYR A 129 -26.14 5.22 8.09
N HIS A 130 -27.06 4.29 8.30
CA HIS A 130 -28.40 4.67 8.74
C HIS A 130 -29.18 3.52 9.39
N TYR A 131 -29.80 3.87 10.51
CA TYR A 131 -30.94 3.25 11.20
C TYR A 131 -30.71 2.21 12.32
N ARG A 132 -30.74 2.78 13.54
CA ARG A 132 -31.21 2.23 14.84
C ARG A 132 -30.37 1.14 15.51
N GLY A 133 -29.61 1.56 16.53
CA GLY A 133 -29.25 0.71 17.67
C GLY A 133 -27.82 0.88 18.17
N GLY A 134 -27.60 1.91 19.01
CA GLY A 134 -26.55 2.03 20.03
C GLY A 134 -25.18 1.37 19.83
N ILE A 135 -24.15 2.20 19.61
CA ILE A 135 -22.77 1.91 20.06
C ILE A 135 -22.22 3.17 20.75
N LYS A 136 -22.47 3.26 22.06
CA LYS A 136 -21.68 4.07 22.99
C LYS A 136 -20.33 3.37 23.14
N GLY A 137 -19.21 4.00 22.82
CA GLY A 137 -17.91 3.44 23.24
C GLY A 137 -16.62 3.89 22.57
N TRP A 138 -16.61 4.75 21.55
CA TRP A 138 -15.37 5.13 20.87
C TRP A 138 -15.22 6.64 20.67
N LEU A 139 -15.23 7.38 21.78
CA LEU A 139 -14.72 8.74 21.89
C LEU A 139 -14.68 9.08 23.37
N PHE A 140 -13.49 9.36 23.91
CA PHE A 140 -13.18 10.42 24.90
C PHE A 140 -11.77 10.18 25.45
N SER A 141 -10.81 11.00 25.00
CA SER A 141 -9.98 11.72 25.97
C SER A 141 -10.09 13.21 25.63
N PRO A 142 -10.57 14.09 26.53
CA PRO A 142 -11.31 15.30 26.15
C PRO A 142 -10.47 16.58 26.07
N THR A 143 -9.15 16.53 25.89
CA THR A 143 -8.31 17.74 26.09
C THR A 143 -7.32 18.07 24.97
N VAL A 144 -7.17 17.21 23.96
CA VAL A 144 -6.06 17.35 23.00
C VAL A 144 -6.59 17.71 21.62
N ASP A 145 -6.13 18.85 21.08
CA ASP A 145 -6.45 19.27 19.71
C ASP A 145 -5.71 18.36 18.71
N VAL A 146 -6.45 17.39 18.18
CA VAL A 146 -5.93 16.40 17.24
C VAL A 146 -5.60 17.02 15.87
N SER A 147 -6.21 18.15 15.52
CA SER A 147 -6.01 18.77 14.20
C SER A 147 -4.60 19.34 14.04
N GLU A 148 -4.11 20.00 15.09
CA GLU A 148 -2.75 20.55 15.13
C GLU A 148 -1.69 19.44 15.24
N ILE A 149 -1.96 18.39 16.03
CA ILE A 149 -1.09 17.20 16.12
C ILE A 149 -0.91 16.55 14.76
N ARG A 150 -2.01 16.35 14.03
CA ARG A 150 -1.98 15.75 12.70
C ARG A 150 -1.19 16.64 11.73
N ARG A 151 -1.43 17.95 11.75
CA ARG A 151 -0.73 18.91 10.89
C ARG A 151 0.79 18.87 11.09
N GLN A 152 1.23 18.89 12.35
CA GLN A 152 2.66 18.81 12.68
C GLN A 152 3.28 17.48 12.26
N TYR A 153 2.54 16.37 12.44
CA TYR A 153 2.99 15.05 12.00
C TYR A 153 3.18 15.01 10.47
N GLU A 154 2.20 15.50 9.72
CA GLU A 154 2.24 15.56 8.25
C GLU A 154 3.38 16.46 7.75
N GLN A 155 3.61 17.60 8.39
CA GLN A 155 4.74 18.49 8.07
C GLN A 155 6.11 17.83 8.28
N GLY A 156 6.26 17.03 9.34
CA GLY A 156 7.49 16.29 9.59
C GLY A 156 7.73 15.21 8.54
N VAL A 157 6.67 14.48 8.18
CA VAL A 157 6.72 13.46 7.11
C VAL A 157 7.07 14.10 5.75
N GLU A 158 6.48 15.25 5.42
CA GLU A 158 6.79 15.98 4.18
C GLU A 158 8.24 16.46 4.15
N SER A 159 8.74 17.04 5.25
CA SER A 159 10.11 17.54 5.34
C SER A 159 11.13 16.41 5.18
N PHE A 160 10.88 15.26 5.82
CA PHE A 160 11.74 14.09 5.73
C PHE A 160 11.75 13.47 4.34
N ASN A 161 10.58 13.24 3.75
CA ASN A 161 10.46 12.48 2.50
C ASN A 161 10.76 13.32 1.26
N THR A 162 10.20 14.53 1.19
CA THR A 162 10.23 15.37 -0.01
C THR A 162 11.47 16.25 -0.03
N ARG A 163 11.82 16.84 1.10
CA ARG A 163 12.93 17.81 1.20
C ARG A 163 14.25 17.17 1.63
N GLN A 164 14.21 15.91 2.10
CA GLN A 164 15.33 15.24 2.76
C GLN A 164 15.90 16.09 3.91
N ASP A 165 15.06 16.94 4.51
CA ASP A 165 15.42 17.87 5.56
C ASP A 165 15.10 17.20 6.90
N THR A 166 16.11 16.53 7.45
CA THR A 166 16.00 15.78 8.71
C THR A 166 15.75 16.68 9.90
N ASP A 167 16.29 17.89 9.87
CA ASP A 167 16.22 18.83 10.99
C ASP A 167 14.81 19.42 11.09
N ALA A 168 14.22 19.82 9.96
CA ALA A 168 12.83 20.26 9.90
C ALA A 168 11.86 19.12 10.25
N ALA A 169 12.14 17.89 9.81
CA ALA A 169 11.34 16.72 10.14
C ALA A 169 11.34 16.40 11.63
N GLN A 170 12.54 16.36 12.23
CA GLN A 170 12.70 16.14 13.66
C GLN A 170 11.98 17.22 14.47
N LYS A 171 12.13 18.50 14.07
CA LYS A 171 11.46 19.61 14.75
C LYS A 171 9.94 19.48 14.73
N ALA A 172 9.36 19.07 13.61
CA ALA A 172 7.92 18.87 13.48
C ALA A 172 7.42 17.66 14.31
N TRP A 173 8.15 16.54 14.32
CA TRP A 173 7.78 15.37 15.15
C TRP A 173 7.98 15.60 16.64
N LEU A 174 8.98 16.38 17.05
CA LEU A 174 9.10 16.86 18.42
C LEU A 174 7.88 17.70 18.80
N LYS A 175 7.38 18.54 17.89
CA LYS A 175 6.16 19.34 18.13
C LYS A 175 4.93 18.47 18.34
N VAL A 176 4.82 17.34 17.65
CA VAL A 176 3.76 16.33 17.89
C VAL A 176 3.84 15.79 19.32
N LEU A 177 5.04 15.49 19.82
CA LEU A 177 5.24 14.99 21.18
C LEU A 177 5.06 16.07 22.25
N GLU A 178 5.28 17.34 21.95
CA GLU A 178 4.92 18.45 22.84
C GLU A 178 3.40 18.57 23.01
N LEU A 179 2.65 18.36 21.93
CA LEU A 179 1.19 18.45 21.91
C LEU A 179 0.50 17.21 22.50
N ASP A 180 1.15 16.05 22.46
CA ASP A 180 0.69 14.81 23.10
C ASP A 180 1.84 14.05 23.80
N PRO A 181 2.31 14.55 24.96
CA PRO A 181 3.46 13.99 25.69
C PRO A 181 3.25 12.55 26.13
N ASN A 182 2.01 12.19 26.43
CA ASN A 182 1.59 10.85 26.87
C ASN A 182 1.45 9.87 25.69
N LYS A 183 1.66 10.31 24.45
CA LYS A 183 1.57 9.50 23.23
C LYS A 183 0.24 8.76 23.14
N THR A 184 -0.85 9.42 23.48
CA THR A 184 -2.20 8.84 23.46
C THR A 184 -2.69 8.61 22.04
N THR A 185 -2.30 9.48 21.11
CA THR A 185 -2.66 9.45 19.70
C THR A 185 -1.72 8.57 18.88
N VAL A 186 -2.24 8.06 17.77
CA VAL A 186 -1.45 7.27 16.80
C VAL A 186 -0.32 8.11 16.20
N PHE A 187 -0.54 9.41 16.00
CA PHE A 187 0.46 10.33 15.46
C PHE A 187 1.66 10.50 16.38
N ALA A 188 1.43 10.70 17.68
CA ALA A 188 2.49 10.81 18.67
C ALA A 188 3.30 9.50 18.84
N LYS A 189 2.62 8.35 18.83
CA LYS A 189 3.32 7.04 18.84
C LYS A 189 4.23 6.85 17.62
N LYS A 190 3.76 7.25 16.43
CA LYS A 190 4.54 7.17 15.19
C LYS A 190 5.69 8.19 15.15
N ALA A 191 5.44 9.43 15.57
CA ALA A 191 6.44 10.49 15.65
C ALA A 191 7.62 10.09 16.55
N ALA A 192 7.37 9.50 17.72
CA ALA A 192 8.41 9.01 18.61
C ALA A 192 9.32 7.96 17.94
N LYS A 193 8.72 6.97 17.28
CA LYS A 193 9.45 5.92 16.57
C LYS A 193 10.30 6.48 15.41
N LEU A 194 9.78 7.49 14.71
CA LEU A 194 10.50 8.14 13.62
C LEU A 194 11.70 8.94 14.15
N LEU A 195 11.55 9.66 15.27
CA LEU A 195 12.66 10.37 15.91
C LEU A 195 13.80 9.44 16.33
N GLU A 196 13.48 8.29 16.93
CA GLU A 196 14.47 7.26 17.27
C GLU A 196 15.27 6.82 16.01
N SER A 197 14.58 6.59 14.89
CA SER A 197 15.23 6.13 13.65
C SER A 197 16.12 7.18 12.97
N VAL A 198 15.89 8.47 13.24
CA VAL A 198 16.71 9.56 12.65
C VAL A 198 17.91 9.91 13.55
N GLY A 199 17.83 9.65 14.85
CA GLY A 199 18.90 9.94 15.81
C GLY A 199 20.04 8.90 15.89
N GLU A 200 19.87 7.71 15.33
CA GLU A 200 20.89 6.62 15.35
C GLU A 200 22.00 6.76 14.28
N LYS A 201 22.34 7.98 13.82
CA LYS A 201 23.43 8.22 12.86
C LYS A 201 24.56 9.07 13.41
#